data_AF-A0A7C9E442-F1
#
_entry.id   AF-A0A7C9E442-F1
#
_cell.length_a   1.000
_cell.length_b   1.000
_cell.length_c   1.000
_cell.angle_alpha   90.00
_cell.angle_beta   90.00
_cell.angle_gamma   90.00
#
_symmetry.space_group_name_H-M   'P 1'
#
loop_
_entity.id
_entity.type
_entity.pdbx_description
1 polymer ?
#
loop_
_entity_poly.entity_id
_entity_poly.type
_entity_poly.pdbx_seq_one_letter_code
_entity_poly.pdbx_strand_id
1 'polypeptide(L)'
;SKRRDSSNGDNGMATGGEVRRCLHCAAEKTPQWRTGPMGPKTLCNACGVRYKSGRLVPEYRPAASPTFVSTKHSNSHRKVMELRRQKDFQRQQQQQHFIHHHHHHHHQHQHQSMLIGV
;
A
#
# COMPACT_ATOMS: atom_id res chain seq x y z
N SER A 1 -21.25 -6.46 22.60
CA SER A 1 -19.90 -5.95 22.96
C SER A 1 -19.75 -4.47 22.63
N LYS A 2 -20.15 -3.59 23.57
CA LYS A 2 -20.07 -2.13 23.46
C LYS A 2 -18.71 -1.69 24.02
N ARG A 3 -17.77 -1.25 23.19
CA ARG A 3 -16.47 -0.75 23.69
C ARG A 3 -16.53 0.78 23.80
N ARG A 4 -16.20 1.22 25.02
CA ARG A 4 -16.22 2.59 25.53
C ARG A 4 -15.26 3.47 24.76
N ASP A 5 -15.73 4.65 24.38
CA ASP A 5 -14.93 5.78 23.94
C ASP A 5 -14.19 6.31 25.16
N SER A 6 -12.86 6.28 25.14
CA SER A 6 -12.01 6.94 26.12
C SER A 6 -11.25 8.03 25.40
N SER A 7 -11.89 9.19 25.38
CA SER A 7 -11.32 10.48 25.02
C SER A 7 -10.46 10.95 26.18
N ASN A 8 -9.15 11.13 25.96
CA ASN A 8 -8.32 11.93 26.87
C ASN A 8 -7.25 12.68 26.05
N GLY A 9 -7.25 14.02 26.20
CA GLY A 9 -6.35 14.98 25.55
C GLY A 9 -4.87 14.82 25.96
N ASP A 10 -3.91 15.59 25.48
CA ASP A 10 -3.97 16.93 24.90
C ASP A 10 -2.61 17.27 24.23
N ASN A 11 -2.54 18.45 23.60
CA ASN A 11 -1.38 19.27 23.27
C ASN A 11 -0.46 18.93 22.08
N GLY A 12 -0.71 19.62 20.97
CA GLY A 12 0.34 20.11 20.08
C GLY A 12 -0.24 20.66 18.78
N MET A 13 -0.27 21.98 18.72
CA MET A 13 -0.39 22.89 17.58
C MET A 13 -1.45 22.50 16.54
N ALA A 14 -2.67 22.98 16.73
CA ALA A 14 -3.66 23.12 15.66
C ALA A 14 -3.53 24.55 15.11
N THR A 15 -2.71 24.72 14.07
CA THR A 15 -2.79 25.91 13.22
C THR A 15 -3.97 25.73 12.28
N GLY A 16 -5.09 26.38 12.59
CA GLY A 16 -6.18 26.68 11.66
C GLY A 16 -6.94 25.50 11.04
N GLY A 17 -8.08 25.13 11.63
CA GLY A 17 -9.26 24.56 10.94
C GLY A 17 -9.15 23.24 10.16
N GLU A 18 -7.95 22.75 9.83
CA GLU A 18 -7.78 21.51 9.07
C GLU A 18 -7.93 20.29 9.99
N VAL A 19 -8.90 19.45 9.65
CA VAL A 19 -9.06 18.14 10.27
C VAL A 19 -7.78 17.35 10.06
N ARG A 20 -7.09 17.02 11.15
CA ARG A 20 -5.86 16.23 11.13
C ARG A 20 -6.14 14.82 10.59
N ARG A 21 -5.34 14.34 9.64
CA ARG A 21 -5.51 13.02 9.01
C ARG A 21 -4.22 12.21 9.02
N CYS A 22 -4.37 10.89 9.16
CA CYS A 22 -3.25 9.95 9.01
C CYS A 22 -2.75 9.95 7.57
N LEU A 23 -1.45 10.14 7.36
CA LEU A 23 -0.88 10.19 6.00
C LEU A 23 -0.89 8.84 5.26
N HIS A 24 -1.00 7.73 5.99
CA HIS A 24 -1.09 6.39 5.38
C HIS A 24 -2.53 6.00 5.06
N CYS A 25 -3.41 6.08 6.07
CA CYS A 25 -4.76 5.56 5.96
C CYS A 25 -5.86 6.62 5.83
N ALA A 26 -5.52 7.91 5.83
CA ALA A 26 -6.47 9.02 5.82
C ALA A 26 -7.51 9.01 6.95
N ALA A 27 -7.29 8.22 8.02
CA ALA A 27 -8.16 8.26 9.18
C ALA A 27 -8.03 9.60 9.90
N GLU A 28 -9.17 10.20 10.20
CA GLU A 28 -9.28 11.49 10.89
C GLU A 28 -9.41 11.32 12.40
N LYS A 29 -9.92 10.15 12.82
CA LYS A 29 -10.14 9.79 14.22
C LYS A 29 -9.19 8.68 14.63
N THR A 30 -8.50 8.86 15.75
CA THR A 30 -7.61 7.86 16.33
C THR A 30 -7.42 8.14 17.82
N PRO A 31 -7.29 7.11 18.68
CA PRO A 31 -7.05 7.33 20.10
C PRO A 31 -5.68 7.94 20.40
N GLN A 32 -4.70 7.78 19.50
CA GLN A 32 -3.36 8.34 19.68
C GLN A 32 -2.71 8.65 18.33
N TRP A 33 -2.20 9.87 18.18
CA TRP A 33 -1.35 10.25 17.06
C TRP A 33 0.10 9.84 17.33
N ARG A 34 0.75 9.23 16.35
CA ARG A 34 2.13 8.73 16.42
C ARG A 34 3.02 9.39 15.38
N THR A 35 4.33 9.37 15.63
CA THR A 35 5.36 9.79 14.67
C THR A 35 5.40 8.85 13.48
N GLY A 36 5.51 9.45 12.29
CA GLY A 36 5.70 8.75 11.02
C GLY A 36 6.89 9.31 10.26
N PRO A 37 7.04 8.92 8.98
CA PRO A 37 8.19 9.32 8.16
C PRO A 37 8.27 10.84 7.94
N MET A 38 7.13 11.52 7.92
CA MET A 38 7.04 12.98 7.76
C MET A 38 7.06 13.74 9.09
N GLY A 39 7.45 13.08 10.19
CA GLY A 39 7.59 13.71 11.50
C GLY A 39 6.47 13.36 12.50
N PRO A 40 6.41 14.08 13.63
CA PRO A 40 5.52 13.77 14.74
C PRO A 40 4.04 13.90 14.35
N LYS A 41 3.20 13.05 14.96
CA LYS A 41 1.72 13.08 14.81
C LYS A 41 1.19 12.93 13.37
N THR A 42 1.96 12.35 12.46
CA THR A 42 1.56 12.14 11.06
C THR A 42 0.82 10.81 10.81
N LEU A 43 0.85 9.88 11.77
CA LEU A 43 0.19 8.59 11.65
C LEU A 43 -0.83 8.36 12.78
N CYS A 44 -1.91 7.66 12.46
CA CYS A 44 -2.82 7.13 13.47
C CYS A 44 -2.16 6.02 14.29
N ASN A 45 -2.77 5.62 15.41
CA ASN A 45 -2.21 4.61 16.30
C ASN A 45 -1.87 3.29 15.57
N ALA A 46 -2.81 2.76 14.80
CA ALA A 46 -2.66 1.46 14.12
C ALA A 46 -1.54 1.48 13.04
N CYS A 47 -1.41 2.59 12.32
CA CYS A 47 -0.37 2.75 11.30
C CYS A 47 1.00 3.02 11.95
N GLY A 48 1.04 3.86 12.98
CA GLY A 48 2.28 4.21 13.68
C GLY A 48 2.96 3.02 14.37
N VAL A 49 2.20 2.10 14.98
CA VAL A 49 2.77 0.86 15.57
C VAL A 49 3.42 -0.01 14.49
N ARG A 50 2.81 -0.10 13.32
CA ARG A 50 3.36 -0.86 12.17
C ARG A 50 4.57 -0.17 11.56
N TYR A 51 4.55 1.16 11.49
CA TYR A 51 5.68 1.94 11.00
C TYR A 51 6.92 1.74 11.87
N LYS A 52 6.76 1.86 13.20
CA LYS A 52 7.85 1.63 14.17
C LYS A 52 8.47 0.23 14.05
N SER A 53 7.69 -0.78 13.65
CA SER A 53 8.16 -2.16 13.48
C SER A 53 8.63 -2.48 12.05
N GLY A 54 8.65 -1.50 11.13
CA GLY A 54 9.01 -1.72 9.72
C GLY A 54 8.00 -2.58 8.94
N ARG A 55 6.78 -2.77 9.48
CA ARG A 55 5.72 -3.61 8.90
C ARG A 55 4.58 -2.81 8.28
N LEU A 56 4.72 -1.48 8.19
CA LEU A 56 3.74 -0.66 7.51
C LEU A 56 3.95 -0.76 6.00
N VAL A 57 2.97 -1.33 5.32
CA VAL A 57 3.02 -1.65 3.90
C VAL A 57 1.82 -1.05 3.18
N PRO A 58 1.90 -0.72 1.87
CA PRO A 58 0.78 -0.15 1.11
C PRO A 58 -0.48 -1.01 1.13
N GLU A 59 -0.33 -2.34 1.15
CA GLU A 59 -1.44 -3.30 1.17
C GLU A 59 -2.12 -3.37 2.55
N TYR A 60 -1.48 -2.87 3.62
CA TYR A 60 -2.13 -2.78 4.92
C TYR A 60 -2.98 -1.53 4.99
N ARG A 61 -4.25 -1.69 5.36
CA ARG A 61 -5.12 -0.55 5.67
C ARG A 61 -6.16 -0.96 6.71
N PRO A 62 -6.39 -0.18 7.78
CA PRO A 62 -7.49 -0.43 8.70
C PRO A 62 -8.83 -0.42 7.96
N ALA A 63 -9.77 -1.29 8.36
CA ALA A 63 -11.09 -1.37 7.71
C ALA A 63 -11.90 -0.08 7.83
N ALA A 64 -11.73 0.67 8.93
CA ALA A 64 -12.39 1.97 9.14
C ALA A 64 -11.73 3.14 8.38
N SER A 65 -10.71 2.87 7.55
CA SER A 65 -10.09 3.91 6.71
C SER A 65 -11.06 4.32 5.61
N PRO A 66 -11.23 5.63 5.33
CA PRO A 66 -12.08 6.11 4.23
C PRO A 66 -11.54 5.72 2.84
N THR A 67 -10.29 5.27 2.80
CA THR A 67 -9.57 4.92 1.58
C THR A 67 -9.40 3.38 1.45
N PHE A 68 -10.14 2.61 2.27
CA PHE A 68 -10.13 1.16 2.23
C PHE A 68 -10.73 0.61 0.93
N VAL A 69 -10.03 -0.34 0.30
CA VAL A 69 -10.47 -1.02 -0.92
C VAL A 69 -10.19 -2.50 -0.72
N SER A 70 -11.23 -3.32 -0.64
CA SER A 70 -11.12 -4.74 -0.27
C SER A 70 -10.22 -5.58 -1.18
N THR A 71 -10.14 -5.21 -2.46
CA THR A 71 -9.30 -5.91 -3.45
C THR A 71 -7.82 -5.55 -3.34
N LYS A 72 -7.48 -4.40 -2.75
CA LYS A 72 -6.09 -3.90 -2.63
C LYS A 72 -5.56 -3.92 -1.21
N HIS A 73 -6.46 -3.91 -0.24
CA HIS A 73 -6.12 -3.65 1.14
C HIS A 73 -6.69 -4.69 2.10
N SER A 74 -5.96 -4.96 3.17
CA SER A 74 -6.46 -5.76 4.29
C SER A 74 -5.96 -5.23 5.63
N ASN A 75 -6.76 -5.46 6.68
CA ASN A 75 -6.36 -5.21 8.06
C ASN A 75 -5.64 -6.42 8.70
N SER A 76 -5.73 -7.61 8.08
CA SER A 76 -5.14 -8.84 8.57
C SER A 76 -3.72 -9.03 8.03
N HIS A 77 -2.75 -9.26 8.93
CA HIS A 77 -1.35 -9.45 8.54
C HIS A 77 -1.18 -10.60 7.55
N ARG A 78 -1.82 -11.76 7.82
CA ARG A 78 -1.76 -12.93 6.93
C ARG A 78 -2.23 -12.58 5.51
N LYS A 79 -3.35 -11.87 5.40
CA LYS A 79 -3.91 -11.51 4.09
C LYS A 79 -3.07 -10.44 3.38
N VAL A 80 -2.50 -9.49 4.11
CA VAL A 80 -1.56 -8.50 3.55
C VAL A 80 -0.34 -9.19 2.92
N MET A 81 0.23 -10.19 3.60
CA MET A 81 1.37 -10.95 3.07
C MET A 81 0.98 -11.78 1.84
N GLU A 82 -0.22 -12.35 1.83
CA GLU A 82 -0.77 -13.06 0.69
C GLU A 82 -0.97 -12.15 -0.54
N LEU A 83 -1.56 -10.95 -0.33
CA LEU A 83 -1.74 -9.95 -1.40
C LEU A 83 -0.40 -9.54 -2.03
N ARG A 84 0.65 -9.38 -1.21
CA ARG A 84 2.01 -9.10 -1.71
C ARG A 84 2.54 -10.24 -2.57
N ARG A 85 2.46 -11.48 -2.06
CA ARG A 85 2.89 -12.67 -2.81
C ARG A 85 2.16 -12.80 -4.15
N GLN A 86 0.84 -12.56 -4.16
CA GLN A 86 0.05 -12.59 -5.40
C GLN A 86 0.48 -11.51 -6.39
N LYS A 87 0.72 -10.29 -5.92
CA LYS A 87 1.19 -9.17 -6.76
C LYS A 87 2.57 -9.44 -7.35
N ASP A 88 3.46 -10.06 -6.60
CA ASP A 88 4.80 -10.42 -7.09
C ASP A 88 4.72 -11.53 -8.14
N PHE A 89 3.86 -12.53 -7.93
CA PHE A 89 3.60 -13.57 -8.92
C PHE A 89 3.00 -13.01 -10.23
N GLN A 90 2.02 -12.10 -10.13
CA GLN A 90 1.45 -11.43 -11.30
C GLN A 90 2.50 -10.62 -12.07
N ARG A 91 3.39 -9.91 -11.36
CA ARG A 91 4.49 -9.17 -11.98
C ARG A 91 5.46 -10.09 -12.72
N GLN A 92 5.79 -11.25 -12.14
CA GLN A 92 6.64 -12.25 -12.78
C GLN A 92 5.98 -12.82 -14.04
N GLN A 93 4.69 -13.16 -13.99
CA GLN A 93 3.97 -13.63 -15.19
C GLN A 93 3.95 -12.58 -16.29
N GLN A 94 3.67 -11.32 -15.95
CA GLN A 94 3.65 -10.23 -16.94
C GLN A 94 5.03 -10.03 -17.58
N GLN A 95 6.11 -10.13 -16.80
CA GLN A 95 7.48 -10.05 -17.31
C GLN A 95 7.82 -11.23 -18.23
N GLN A 96 7.45 -12.45 -17.87
CA GLN A 96 7.64 -13.62 -18.73
C GLN A 96 6.87 -13.50 -20.05
N HIS A 97 5.63 -13.01 -20.00
CA HIS A 97 4.84 -12.79 -21.20
C HIS A 97 5.49 -11.75 -22.14
N PHE A 98 6.02 -10.65 -21.59
CA PHE A 98 6.76 -9.66 -22.37
C PHE A 98 8.00 -10.24 -23.04
N ILE A 99 8.81 -10.99 -22.30
CA ILE A 99 10.03 -11.64 -22.83
C ILE A 99 9.67 -12.62 -23.95
N HIS A 100 8.64 -13.44 -23.74
CA HIS A 100 8.18 -14.40 -24.75
C HIS A 100 7.72 -13.70 -26.03
N HIS A 101 6.90 -12.65 -25.91
CA HIS A 101 6.43 -11.87 -27.04
C HIS A 101 7.58 -11.20 -27.81
N HIS A 102 8.53 -10.59 -27.08
CA HIS A 102 9.71 -9.97 -27.69
C HIS A 102 10.56 -10.99 -28.45
N HIS A 103 10.82 -12.16 -27.87
CA HIS A 103 11.59 -13.21 -28.52
C HIS A 103 10.91 -13.72 -29.81
N HIS A 104 9.59 -13.92 -29.76
CA HIS A 104 8.82 -14.32 -30.93
C HIS A 104 8.90 -13.29 -32.06
N HIS A 105 8.70 -12.00 -31.75
CA HIS A 105 8.78 -10.92 -32.73
C HIS A 105 10.18 -10.81 -33.36
N HIS A 106 11.24 -10.95 -32.54
CA HIS A 106 12.62 -10.94 -33.03
C HIS A 106 12.91 -12.11 -33.97
N HIS A 107 12.49 -13.33 -33.62
CA HIS A 107 12.64 -14.51 -34.47
C HIS A 107 11.89 -14.34 -35.80
N GLN A 108 10.67 -13.80 -35.78
CA GLN A 108 9.92 -13.51 -36.99
C GLN A 108 10.62 -12.49 -37.89
N HIS A 109 11.15 -11.41 -37.32
CA HIS A 109 11.93 -10.43 -38.07
C HIS A 109 13.16 -11.06 -38.74
N GLN A 110 13.93 -11.86 -38.00
CA GLN A 110 15.11 -12.55 -38.53
C GLN A 110 14.75 -13.49 -39.68
N HIS A 111 13.68 -14.27 -39.52
CA HIS A 111 13.19 -15.17 -40.56
C HIS A 111 12.74 -14.39 -41.81
N GLN A 112 12.03 -13.28 -41.63
CA GLN A 112 11.58 -12.43 -42.73
C GLN A 112 12.77 -11.80 -43.49
N SER A 113 13.81 -11.34 -42.78
CA SER A 113 15.02 -10.79 -43.42
C SER A 113 15.80 -11.83 -44.23
N MET A 114 15.87 -13.08 -43.77
CA MET A 114 16.52 -14.16 -44.52
C MET A 114 15.77 -14.54 -45.81
N LEU A 115 14.45 -14.36 -45.84
CA LEU A 115 13.62 -14.64 -47.03
C LEU A 115 13.61 -13.49 -48.05
N ILE A 116 13.83 -12.24 -47.62
CA ILE A 116 13.75 -11.05 -48.49
C ILE A 116 15.12 -10.66 -49.11
N GLY A 117 16.25 -11.17 -48.59
CA GLY A 117 17.56 -11.03 -49.24
C GLY A 117 18.06 -9.58 -49.34
N VAL A 118 18.14 -8.90 -48.19
CA VAL A 118 18.98 -7.70 -48.00
C VAL A 118 20.30 -8.08 -47.35
#